data_AF-A0A438IWW7-F1
#
_entry.id   AF-A0A438IWW7-F1
#
_cell.length_a   1.000
_cell.length_b   1.000
_cell.length_c   1.000
_cell.angle_alpha   90.00
_cell.angle_beta   90.00
_cell.angle_gamma   90.00
#
_symmetry.space_group_name_H-M   'P 1'
#
loop_
_entity.id
_entity.type
_entity.pdbx_description
1 polymer ?
#
loop_
_entity_poly.entity_id
_entity_poly.type
_entity_poly.pdbx_seq_one_letter_code
_entity_poly.pdbx_strand_id
1 'polypeptide(L)'
;MEERSLPVAKSADGESTIYSAQMPTTNDASHWSRGSAVSIASSTVPTPTLPITTITSAGTPAAGSSSRHLPLGSGVSHTSESIWQQILTKYGDITAKSTVTSPEFVAFVKQSILKIVELMHNNTARGLSDENISTIGRILGDLERVEVKVDWLRTRFVAVGHLIDYAKAKDNRDMILRRFNEKRAQVAQLQLHLTQLQGKLDEAEASLQELQHQVPEWLRSKIHLEKDYCRKRKISYLDIFIYLFDFKYTD
;
A
#
# COMPACT_ATOMS: atom_id res chain seq x y z
N MET A 1 46.47 32.19 -13.37
CA MET A 1 46.11 33.21 -14.37
C MET A 1 46.02 32.51 -15.71
N GLU A 2 44.83 32.10 -16.09
CA GLU A 2 44.36 32.08 -17.48
C GLU A 2 42.84 31.87 -17.42
N GLU A 3 42.11 32.99 -17.52
CA GLU A 3 40.69 33.00 -17.79
C GLU A 3 40.47 32.63 -19.26
N ARG A 4 39.50 31.76 -19.54
CA ARG A 4 38.85 31.73 -20.85
C ARG A 4 37.34 31.79 -20.70
N SER A 5 36.83 32.91 -21.18
CA SER A 5 35.45 33.32 -21.23
C SER A 5 34.58 32.43 -22.14
N LEU A 6 33.31 32.33 -21.73
CA LEU A 6 32.17 31.84 -22.51
C LEU A 6 31.92 32.70 -23.77
N PRO A 7 31.21 32.14 -24.76
CA PRO A 7 30.27 32.93 -25.55
C PRO A 7 28.80 32.58 -25.22
N VAL A 8 28.06 33.66 -25.03
CA VAL A 8 26.60 33.79 -24.91
C VAL A 8 25.92 33.37 -26.22
N ALA A 9 24.83 32.60 -26.13
CA ALA A 9 23.85 32.46 -27.20
C ALA A 9 22.43 32.75 -26.67
N LYS A 10 21.67 33.45 -27.50
CA LYS A 10 20.50 34.26 -27.21
C LYS A 10 19.21 33.46 -26.98
N SER A 11 18.37 34.05 -26.13
CA SER A 11 16.94 33.81 -25.95
C SER A 11 16.15 34.02 -27.25
N ALA A 12 15.21 33.11 -27.53
CA ALA A 12 14.01 33.36 -28.34
C ALA A 12 12.94 32.31 -27.98
N ASP A 13 11.97 32.77 -27.19
CA ASP A 13 10.52 32.60 -27.36
C ASP A 13 9.92 31.22 -27.68
N GLY A 14 9.05 30.80 -26.75
CA GLY A 14 7.66 30.48 -27.09
C GLY A 14 7.35 29.08 -27.60
N GLU A 15 6.88 28.22 -26.70
CA GLU A 15 5.53 27.62 -26.75
C GLU A 15 5.40 26.53 -25.67
N SER A 16 4.59 26.84 -24.65
CA SER A 16 4.20 25.92 -23.60
C SER A 16 2.96 25.16 -24.07
N THR A 17 3.16 23.97 -24.65
CA THR A 17 2.06 23.06 -24.97
C THR A 17 1.71 22.25 -23.72
N ILE A 18 0.67 22.72 -23.02
CA ILE A 18 0.00 21.98 -21.95
C ILE A 18 -0.71 20.78 -22.58
N TYR A 19 -0.24 19.56 -22.29
CA TYR A 19 -0.98 18.35 -22.59
C TYR A 19 -2.15 18.21 -21.60
N SER A 20 -3.34 18.62 -22.03
CA SER A 20 -4.61 18.25 -21.40
C SER A 20 -4.91 16.78 -21.66
N ALA A 21 -4.76 15.92 -20.66
CA ALA A 21 -5.23 14.55 -20.71
C ALA A 21 -6.75 14.53 -20.46
N GLN A 22 -7.52 14.51 -21.55
CA GLN A 22 -8.96 14.30 -21.55
C GLN A 22 -9.24 12.82 -21.22
N MET A 23 -9.93 12.55 -20.10
CA MET A 23 -10.39 11.21 -19.73
C MET A 23 -11.57 10.78 -20.63
N PRO A 24 -11.58 9.56 -21.20
CA PRO A 24 -12.76 9.04 -21.88
C PRO A 24 -13.85 8.65 -20.88
N THR A 25 -15.00 9.30 -20.97
CA THR A 25 -16.25 8.82 -20.36
C THR A 25 -16.97 7.92 -21.36
N THR A 26 -17.10 6.63 -21.05
CA THR A 26 -18.04 5.75 -21.75
C THR A 26 -18.84 4.97 -20.72
N ASN A 27 -20.06 5.45 -20.48
CA ASN A 27 -21.18 4.58 -20.15
C ASN A 27 -21.40 3.67 -21.35
N ASP A 28 -21.29 2.36 -21.18
CA ASP A 28 -22.32 1.47 -21.70
C ASP A 28 -22.30 0.12 -21.00
N ALA A 29 -23.51 -0.32 -20.66
CA ALA A 29 -23.81 -1.50 -19.89
C ALA A 29 -23.95 -2.74 -20.78
N SER A 30 -24.00 -3.89 -20.11
CA SER A 30 -24.72 -5.12 -20.52
C SER A 30 -24.15 -6.00 -21.62
N HIS A 31 -23.29 -6.91 -21.21
CA HIS A 31 -23.32 -8.37 -21.47
C HIS A 31 -22.21 -8.89 -20.53
N TRP A 32 -22.33 -9.89 -19.67
CA TRP A 32 -22.41 -11.32 -19.94
C TRP A 32 -23.01 -11.96 -18.68
N SER A 33 -24.08 -12.75 -18.83
CA SER A 33 -24.60 -13.66 -17.82
C SER A 33 -24.88 -15.01 -18.49
N ARG A 34 -24.18 -16.08 -18.09
CA ARG A 34 -24.76 -17.43 -17.85
C ARG A 34 -23.74 -18.48 -17.42
N GLY A 35 -24.14 -19.23 -16.37
CA GLY A 35 -23.70 -20.59 -16.02
C GLY A 35 -22.59 -20.63 -14.96
N SER A 36 -22.70 -21.31 -13.82
CA SER A 36 -23.69 -22.25 -13.32
C SER A 36 -23.61 -22.32 -11.78
N ALA A 37 -24.74 -22.63 -11.14
CA ALA A 37 -24.93 -22.73 -9.71
C ALA A 37 -24.38 -24.05 -9.13
N VAL A 38 -23.82 -24.00 -7.92
CA VAL A 38 -23.88 -25.10 -6.95
C VAL A 38 -24.18 -24.52 -5.57
N SER A 39 -25.35 -24.89 -5.05
CA SER A 39 -25.84 -24.58 -3.71
C SER A 39 -25.24 -25.53 -2.69
N ILE A 40 -24.77 -25.02 -1.55
CA ILE A 40 -24.76 -25.76 -0.29
C ILE A 40 -25.29 -24.85 0.82
N ALA A 41 -26.28 -25.36 1.53
CA ALA A 41 -27.15 -24.64 2.46
C ALA A 41 -26.54 -24.45 3.87
N SER A 42 -27.20 -23.51 4.56
CA SER A 42 -27.07 -23.01 5.91
C SER A 42 -26.72 -23.98 7.04
N SER A 43 -26.01 -23.43 8.04
CA SER A 43 -26.26 -23.75 9.46
C SER A 43 -26.06 -22.50 10.31
N THR A 44 -26.98 -22.28 11.24
CA THR A 44 -27.21 -21.04 11.99
C THR A 44 -26.99 -21.26 13.48
N VAL A 45 -26.31 -20.28 14.14
CA VAL A 45 -26.53 -19.76 15.52
C VAL A 45 -26.01 -20.64 16.69
N PRO A 46 -25.59 -20.13 17.89
CA PRO A 46 -25.70 -18.76 18.44
C PRO A 46 -24.44 -18.10 19.08
N THR A 47 -24.62 -16.80 19.27
CA THR A 47 -24.05 -15.82 20.22
C THR A 47 -23.74 -16.34 21.64
N PRO A 48 -22.59 -15.97 22.24
CA PRO A 48 -22.40 -16.06 23.69
C PRO A 48 -22.81 -14.75 24.39
N THR A 49 -23.82 -14.87 25.23
CA THR A 49 -24.29 -13.90 26.24
C THR A 49 -23.25 -13.74 27.35
N LEU A 50 -22.89 -12.50 27.69
CA LEU A 50 -22.09 -12.19 28.89
C LEU A 50 -22.97 -12.31 30.16
N PRO A 51 -22.51 -12.97 31.23
CA PRO A 51 -23.20 -12.92 32.52
C PRO A 51 -22.78 -11.68 33.33
N ILE A 52 -23.78 -10.99 33.87
CA ILE A 52 -23.67 -10.05 34.98
C ILE A 52 -24.01 -10.80 36.28
N THR A 53 -23.09 -10.85 37.24
CA THR A 53 -23.26 -10.93 38.73
C THR A 53 -21.86 -11.16 39.34
N THR A 54 -21.41 -10.69 40.51
CA THR A 54 -21.96 -10.03 41.70
C THR A 54 -20.78 -9.35 42.42
N ILE A 55 -21.08 -8.29 43.17
CA ILE A 55 -20.19 -7.62 44.12
C ILE A 55 -20.06 -8.52 45.37
N THR A 56 -18.83 -8.87 45.79
CA THR A 56 -18.57 -9.31 47.17
C THR A 56 -17.23 -8.76 47.66
N SER A 57 -17.30 -8.12 48.82
CA SER A 57 -16.23 -7.45 49.57
C SER A 57 -15.60 -8.38 50.61
N ALA A 58 -14.37 -8.02 50.99
CA ALA A 58 -13.66 -8.25 52.26
C ALA A 58 -12.61 -9.39 52.35
N GLY A 59 -11.39 -9.00 52.76
CA GLY A 59 -10.46 -9.87 53.51
C GLY A 59 -8.96 -9.78 53.16
N THR A 60 -8.25 -8.76 53.67
CA THR A 60 -6.77 -8.71 53.90
C THR A 60 -6.34 -9.79 54.94
N PRO A 61 -5.04 -10.03 55.31
CA PRO A 61 -3.74 -9.54 54.80
C PRO A 61 -2.63 -10.62 54.66
N ALA A 62 -1.48 -10.29 54.04
CA ALA A 62 -0.14 -10.71 54.49
C ALA A 62 0.99 -10.00 53.71
N ALA A 63 2.05 -9.65 54.45
CA ALA A 63 3.17 -8.82 54.08
C ALA A 63 4.25 -9.52 53.22
N GLY A 64 5.00 -8.74 52.45
CA GLY A 64 6.21 -9.19 51.76
C GLY A 64 6.88 -8.04 50.98
N SER A 65 7.81 -7.35 51.66
CA SER A 65 8.64 -6.25 51.17
C SER A 65 9.36 -6.54 49.85
N SER A 66 9.48 -5.53 48.96
CA SER A 66 10.78 -4.96 48.63
C SER A 66 10.65 -3.69 47.77
N SER A 67 11.32 -2.65 48.26
CA SER A 67 11.44 -1.31 47.68
C SER A 67 12.18 -1.32 46.35
N ARG A 68 11.58 -0.70 45.33
CA ARG A 68 12.29 0.13 44.35
C ARG A 68 11.43 1.37 44.07
N HIS A 69 11.52 2.33 44.98
CA HIS A 69 11.06 3.70 44.75
C HIS A 69 11.90 4.31 43.61
N LEU A 70 11.28 4.45 42.44
CA LEU A 70 11.60 5.53 41.51
C LEU A 70 10.43 6.50 41.61
N PRO A 71 10.65 7.78 41.99
CA PRO A 71 9.59 8.77 41.94
C PRO A 71 9.39 9.16 40.47
N LEU A 72 8.64 8.32 39.73
CA LEU A 72 8.03 8.76 38.48
C LEU A 72 6.89 9.69 38.87
N GLY A 73 6.97 10.90 38.31
CA GLY A 73 6.16 12.05 38.66
C GLY A 73 4.69 11.73 38.82
N SER A 74 4.10 12.39 39.83
CA SER A 74 2.68 12.54 40.08
C SER A 74 1.86 12.35 38.81
N GLY A 75 1.31 11.14 38.66
CA GLY A 75 0.20 10.90 37.76
C GLY A 75 -0.97 11.68 38.32
N VAL A 76 -1.10 12.94 37.89
CA VAL A 76 -2.33 13.68 38.13
C VAL A 76 -3.40 12.96 37.34
N SER A 77 -4.17 12.12 38.04
CA SER A 77 -5.49 11.71 37.58
C SER A 77 -6.30 13.00 37.48
N HIS A 78 -6.28 13.63 36.30
CA HIS A 78 -7.10 14.79 36.04
C HIS A 78 -8.54 14.30 36.00
N THR A 79 -9.23 14.39 37.14
CA THR A 79 -10.67 14.21 37.16
C THR A 79 -11.30 15.18 36.16
N SER A 80 -12.41 14.77 35.55
CA SER A 80 -13.20 15.64 34.65
C SER A 80 -13.49 17.01 35.26
N GLU A 81 -13.68 17.05 36.59
CA GLU A 81 -13.84 18.28 37.35
C GLU A 81 -12.57 19.14 37.34
N SER A 82 -11.38 18.56 37.52
CA SER A 82 -10.11 19.30 37.47
C SER A 82 -9.90 19.97 36.11
N ILE A 83 -10.20 19.26 35.02
CA ILE A 83 -10.08 19.80 33.65
C ILE A 83 -11.07 20.95 33.46
N TRP A 84 -12.32 20.77 33.90
CA TRP A 84 -13.35 21.80 33.79
C TRP A 84 -12.98 23.07 34.58
N GLN A 85 -12.50 22.91 35.82
CA GLN A 85 -12.04 24.04 36.63
C GLN A 85 -10.85 24.77 35.99
N GLN A 86 -9.91 24.05 35.38
CA GLN A 86 -8.81 24.67 34.63
C GLN A 86 -9.32 25.48 33.42
N ILE A 87 -10.32 24.98 32.71
CA ILE A 87 -10.95 25.69 31.58
C ILE A 87 -11.60 26.99 32.09
N LEU A 88 -12.41 26.92 33.14
CA LEU A 88 -13.07 28.09 33.71
C LEU A 88 -12.07 29.12 34.26
N THR A 89 -11.02 28.65 34.93
CA THR A 89 -9.94 29.51 35.47
C THR A 89 -9.23 30.27 34.34
N LYS A 90 -9.01 29.61 33.20
CA LYS A 90 -8.24 30.19 32.08
C LYS A 90 -9.08 31.06 31.15
N TYR A 91 -10.32 30.68 30.89
CA TYR A 91 -11.16 31.30 29.84
C TYR A 91 -12.37 32.07 30.38
N GLY A 92 -12.61 31.98 31.70
CA GLY A 92 -13.78 32.50 32.38
C GLY A 92 -14.99 31.57 32.22
N ASP A 93 -16.16 32.07 32.63
CA ASP A 93 -17.43 31.41 32.30
C ASP A 93 -17.68 31.50 30.79
N ILE A 94 -17.55 30.35 30.13
CA ILE A 94 -17.72 30.20 28.68
C ILE A 94 -19.18 30.19 28.24
N THR A 95 -20.13 30.02 29.17
CA THR A 95 -21.57 30.04 28.93
C THR A 95 -22.21 31.39 29.22
N ALA A 96 -21.46 32.36 29.76
CA ALA A 96 -21.97 33.66 30.17
C ALA A 96 -22.65 34.47 29.05
N LYS A 97 -22.29 34.23 27.79
CA LYS A 97 -22.88 34.88 26.61
C LYS A 97 -23.83 33.97 25.82
N SER A 98 -24.07 32.76 26.30
CA SER A 98 -24.92 31.80 25.62
C SER A 98 -26.36 32.31 25.54
N THR A 99 -27.02 32.02 24.42
CA THR A 99 -28.47 32.27 24.25
C THR A 99 -29.33 31.38 25.14
N VAL A 100 -28.75 30.28 25.66
CA VAL A 100 -29.39 29.33 26.58
C VAL A 100 -28.63 29.31 27.90
N THR A 101 -29.34 29.54 29.00
CA THR A 101 -28.75 29.68 30.35
C THR A 101 -29.24 28.64 31.35
N SER A 102 -29.99 27.63 30.90
CA SER A 102 -30.53 26.61 31.80
C SER A 102 -29.41 25.77 32.43
N PRO A 103 -29.55 25.34 33.70
CA PRO A 103 -28.54 24.50 34.36
C PRO A 103 -28.26 23.19 33.61
N GLU A 104 -29.27 22.61 32.97
CA GLU A 104 -29.16 21.39 32.17
C GLU A 104 -28.30 21.63 30.93
N PHE A 105 -28.45 22.79 30.29
CA PHE A 105 -27.62 23.18 29.17
C PHE A 105 -26.16 23.38 29.58
N VAL A 106 -25.89 24.03 30.71
CA VAL A 106 -24.52 24.19 31.23
C VAL A 106 -23.88 22.82 31.50
N ALA A 107 -24.64 21.87 32.05
CA ALA A 107 -24.18 20.49 32.23
C ALA A 107 -23.87 19.80 30.89
N PHE A 108 -24.71 20.00 29.87
CA PHE A 108 -24.47 19.50 28.52
C PHE A 108 -23.21 20.10 27.88
N VAL A 109 -22.99 21.40 28.00
CA VAL A 109 -21.78 22.09 27.50
C VAL A 109 -20.54 21.49 28.16
N LYS A 110 -20.56 21.33 29.49
CA LYS A 110 -19.47 20.72 30.23
C LYS A 110 -19.15 19.31 29.72
N GLN A 111 -20.15 18.45 29.59
CA GLN A 111 -19.97 17.09 29.08
C GLN A 111 -19.43 17.07 27.64
N SER A 112 -19.94 17.94 26.79
CA SER A 112 -19.52 18.05 25.39
C SER A 112 -18.05 18.47 25.26
N ILE A 113 -17.62 19.48 26.03
CA ILE A 113 -16.23 19.95 26.01
C ILE A 113 -15.29 18.90 26.58
N LEU A 114 -15.66 18.26 27.68
CA LEU A 114 -14.85 17.18 28.27
C LEU A 114 -14.67 16.02 27.29
N LYS A 115 -15.74 15.63 26.58
CA LYS A 115 -15.67 14.61 25.54
C LYS A 115 -14.73 15.00 24.41
N ILE A 116 -14.76 16.25 23.93
CA ILE A 116 -13.83 16.73 22.91
C ILE A 116 -12.38 16.66 23.43
N VAL A 117 -12.13 17.15 24.65
CA VAL A 117 -10.80 17.15 25.25
C VAL A 117 -10.28 15.71 25.41
N GLU A 118 -11.12 14.80 25.87
CA GLU A 118 -10.79 13.38 25.99
C GLU A 118 -10.45 12.74 24.64
N LEU A 119 -11.28 12.98 23.60
CA LEU A 119 -11.01 12.50 22.25
C LEU A 119 -9.69 13.05 21.69
N MET A 120 -9.39 14.33 21.93
CA MET A 120 -8.14 14.95 21.46
C MET A 120 -6.91 14.51 22.28
N HIS A 121 -7.07 14.18 23.56
CA HIS A 121 -5.97 13.80 24.44
C HIS A 121 -5.60 12.32 24.30
N ASN A 122 -6.60 11.44 24.20
CA ASN A 122 -6.39 10.00 24.13
C ASN A 122 -5.95 9.51 22.75
N ASN A 123 -6.04 10.36 21.73
CA ASN A 123 -5.70 10.00 20.36
C ASN A 123 -4.50 10.82 19.86
N THR A 124 -3.55 10.12 19.25
CA THR A 124 -2.52 10.79 18.44
C THR A 124 -3.16 11.31 17.14
N ALA A 125 -2.45 12.19 16.41
CA ALA A 125 -2.90 12.65 15.09
C ALA A 125 -3.17 11.49 14.09
N ARG A 126 -2.60 10.31 14.31
CA ARG A 126 -2.87 9.09 13.53
C ARG A 126 -4.05 8.26 14.06
N GLY A 127 -4.40 8.42 15.33
CA GLY A 127 -5.44 7.64 16.02
C GLY A 127 -6.84 8.26 15.95
N LEU A 128 -6.96 9.53 15.57
CA LEU A 128 -8.27 10.17 15.36
C LEU A 128 -8.91 9.64 14.07
N SER A 129 -10.00 8.89 14.22
CA SER A 129 -10.82 8.45 13.09
C SER A 129 -11.61 9.61 12.48
N ASP A 130 -12.05 9.45 11.24
CA ASP A 130 -12.87 10.45 10.54
C ASP A 130 -14.20 10.71 11.25
N GLU A 131 -14.77 9.69 11.89
CA GLU A 131 -15.97 9.81 12.71
C GLU A 131 -15.72 10.68 13.96
N ASN A 132 -14.56 10.53 14.60
CA ASN A 132 -14.19 11.36 15.75
C ASN A 132 -13.98 12.81 15.34
N ILE A 133 -13.30 13.05 14.21
CA ILE A 133 -13.08 14.40 13.65
C ILE A 133 -14.43 15.05 13.32
N SER A 134 -15.32 14.32 12.63
CA SER A 134 -16.67 14.78 12.30
C SER A 134 -17.50 15.07 13.55
N THR A 135 -17.43 14.19 14.55
CA THR A 135 -18.14 14.36 15.82
C THR A 135 -17.68 15.62 16.56
N ILE A 136 -16.37 15.84 16.69
CA ILE A 136 -15.82 17.04 17.32
C ILE A 136 -16.24 18.29 16.54
N GLY A 137 -16.13 18.26 15.22
CA GLY A 137 -16.51 19.38 14.35
C GLY A 137 -18.00 19.75 14.51
N ARG A 138 -18.89 18.75 14.59
CA ARG A 138 -20.32 18.98 14.82
C ARG A 138 -20.61 19.56 16.19
N ILE A 139 -20.05 18.97 17.26
CA ILE A 139 -20.26 19.48 18.63
C ILE A 139 -19.78 20.93 18.74
N LEU A 140 -18.61 21.26 18.19
CA LEU A 140 -18.12 22.64 18.19
C LEU A 140 -19.06 23.58 17.41
N GLY A 141 -19.52 23.17 16.23
CA GLY A 141 -20.47 23.96 15.46
C GLY A 141 -21.81 24.18 16.18
N ASP A 142 -22.30 23.17 16.89
CA ASP A 142 -23.53 23.30 17.69
C ASP A 142 -23.33 24.26 18.87
N LEU A 143 -22.18 24.21 19.56
CA LEU A 143 -21.84 25.13 20.67
C LEU A 143 -21.64 26.57 20.20
N GLU A 144 -21.02 26.77 19.03
CA GLU A 144 -20.84 28.09 18.41
C GLU A 144 -22.19 28.71 18.05
N ARG A 145 -23.16 27.93 17.54
CA ARG A 145 -24.51 28.40 17.17
C ARG A 145 -25.32 28.93 18.35
N VAL A 146 -25.05 28.45 19.56
CA VAL A 146 -25.70 28.90 20.79
C VAL A 146 -24.87 29.93 21.56
N GLU A 147 -23.84 30.50 20.94
CA GLU A 147 -22.98 31.56 21.47
C GLU A 147 -22.15 31.14 22.70
N VAL A 148 -21.84 29.85 22.84
CA VAL A 148 -20.86 29.39 23.84
C VAL A 148 -19.45 29.73 23.34
N LYS A 149 -18.64 30.31 24.23
CA LYS A 149 -17.27 30.78 23.90
C LYS A 149 -16.30 29.60 23.74
N VAL A 150 -16.25 29.00 22.55
CA VAL A 150 -15.39 27.84 22.22
C VAL A 150 -14.30 28.12 21.18
N ASP A 151 -14.05 29.39 20.81
CA ASP A 151 -13.03 29.76 19.81
C ASP A 151 -11.63 29.19 20.09
N TRP A 152 -11.27 29.14 21.38
CA TRP A 152 -10.00 28.60 21.84
C TRP A 152 -9.88 27.10 21.55
N LEU A 153 -10.98 26.36 21.65
CA LEU A 153 -11.02 24.93 21.39
C LEU A 153 -11.09 24.69 19.88
N ARG A 154 -11.86 25.50 19.16
CA ARG A 154 -11.94 25.48 17.69
C ARG A 154 -10.58 25.68 17.04
N THR A 155 -9.85 26.71 17.47
CA THR A 155 -8.50 27.02 16.97
C THR A 155 -7.54 25.84 17.18
N ARG A 156 -7.60 25.20 18.35
CA ARG A 156 -6.78 24.03 18.66
C ARG A 156 -7.16 22.83 17.82
N PHE A 157 -8.45 22.58 17.63
CA PHE A 157 -8.95 21.49 16.81
C PHE A 157 -8.52 21.63 15.35
N VAL A 158 -8.62 22.83 14.76
CA VAL A 158 -8.14 23.11 13.40
C VAL A 158 -6.64 22.86 13.26
N ALA A 159 -5.83 23.31 14.22
CA ALA A 159 -4.38 23.06 14.21
C ALA A 159 -4.05 21.57 14.27
N VAL A 160 -4.80 20.79 15.07
CA VAL A 160 -4.68 19.33 15.10
C VAL A 160 -5.14 18.71 13.78
N GLY A 161 -6.17 19.25 13.13
CA GLY A 161 -6.63 18.85 11.80
C GLY A 161 -5.50 18.82 10.78
N HIS A 162 -4.70 19.90 10.69
CA HIS A 162 -3.55 19.94 9.78
C HIS A 162 -2.50 18.86 10.06
N LEU A 163 -2.30 18.50 11.33
CA LEU A 163 -1.38 17.42 11.72
C LEU A 163 -1.92 16.05 11.33
N ILE A 164 -3.23 15.84 11.44
CA ILE A 164 -3.90 14.60 11.00
C ILE A 164 -3.76 14.46 9.48
N ASP A 165 -4.06 15.52 8.72
CA ASP A 165 -3.97 15.51 7.26
C ASP A 165 -2.54 15.22 6.80
N TYR A 166 -1.55 15.85 7.45
CA TYR A 166 -0.14 15.56 7.20
C TYR A 166 0.21 14.10 7.51
N ALA A 167 -0.28 13.55 8.63
CA ALA A 167 -0.01 12.17 9.01
C ALA A 167 -0.59 11.18 7.98
N LYS A 168 -1.83 11.41 7.52
CA LYS A 168 -2.48 10.62 6.47
C LYS A 168 -1.72 10.72 5.14
N ALA A 169 -1.34 11.93 4.74
CA ALA A 169 -0.57 12.16 3.52
C ALA A 169 0.79 11.44 3.56
N LYS A 170 1.46 11.47 4.72
CA LYS A 170 2.72 10.75 4.93
C LYS A 170 2.53 9.24 4.83
N ASP A 171 1.51 8.67 5.47
CA ASP A 171 1.25 7.24 5.41
C ASP A 171 0.90 6.77 3.98
N ASN A 172 0.12 7.57 3.25
CA ASN A 172 -0.16 7.32 1.83
C ASN A 172 1.13 7.36 0.98
N ARG A 173 1.99 8.37 1.20
CA ARG A 173 3.29 8.46 0.52
C ARG A 173 4.15 7.23 0.78
N ASP A 174 4.24 6.79 2.04
CA ASP A 174 5.07 5.66 2.42
C ASP A 174 4.53 4.34 1.83
N MET A 175 3.20 4.19 1.73
CA MET A 175 2.57 3.09 0.99
C MET A 175 2.92 3.11 -0.51
N ILE A 176 2.81 4.27 -1.16
CA ILE A 176 3.13 4.43 -2.58
C ILE A 176 4.61 4.10 -2.84
N LEU A 177 5.52 4.60 -2.00
CA LEU A 177 6.95 4.32 -2.10
C LEU A 177 7.25 2.83 -1.97
N ARG A 178 6.57 2.13 -1.04
CA ARG A 178 6.71 0.68 -0.90
C ARG A 178 6.30 -0.07 -2.17
N ARG A 179 5.09 0.22 -2.68
CA ARG A 179 4.59 -0.40 -3.93
C ARG A 179 5.47 -0.08 -5.13
N PHE A 180 5.98 1.13 -5.22
CA PHE A 180 6.91 1.52 -6.27
C PHE A 180 8.20 0.69 -6.21
N ASN A 181 8.78 0.53 -5.02
CA ASN A 181 9.99 -0.28 -4.83
C ASN A 181 9.76 -1.76 -5.14
N GLU A 182 8.60 -2.32 -4.78
CA GLU A 182 8.20 -3.68 -5.16
C GLU A 182 8.15 -3.85 -6.68
N LYS A 183 7.54 -2.90 -7.40
CA LYS A 183 7.48 -2.92 -8.86
C LYS A 183 8.84 -2.74 -9.50
N ARG A 184 9.69 -1.87 -8.95
CA ARG A 184 11.07 -1.70 -9.41
C ARG A 184 11.87 -3.01 -9.27
N ALA A 185 11.70 -3.73 -8.17
CA ALA A 185 12.32 -5.03 -7.96
C ALA A 185 11.81 -6.08 -8.96
N GLN A 186 10.50 -6.11 -9.24
CA GLN A 186 9.91 -6.99 -10.27
C GLN A 186 10.49 -6.71 -11.66
N VAL A 187 10.63 -5.43 -12.03
CA VAL A 187 11.24 -5.04 -13.32
C VAL A 187 12.69 -5.49 -13.40
N ALA A 188 13.49 -5.29 -12.34
CA ALA A 188 14.88 -5.74 -12.31
C ALA A 188 14.99 -7.27 -12.45
N GLN A 189 14.09 -8.03 -11.83
CA GLN A 189 14.04 -9.49 -11.98
C GLN A 189 13.69 -9.92 -13.40
N LEU A 190 12.71 -9.26 -14.03
CA LEU A 190 12.33 -9.54 -15.42
C LEU A 190 13.47 -9.21 -16.39
N GLN A 191 14.18 -8.12 -16.17
CA GLN A 191 15.36 -7.76 -16.97
C GLN A 191 16.45 -8.83 -16.87
N LEU A 192 16.73 -9.32 -15.66
CA LEU A 192 17.70 -10.41 -15.47
C LEU A 192 17.28 -11.67 -16.23
N HIS A 193 16.00 -12.04 -16.15
CA HIS A 193 15.47 -13.22 -16.85
C HIS A 193 15.55 -13.06 -18.38
N LEU A 194 15.25 -11.87 -18.90
CA LEU A 194 15.41 -11.58 -20.33
C LEU A 194 16.87 -11.74 -20.78
N THR A 195 17.82 -11.20 -20.02
CA THR A 195 19.27 -11.38 -20.33
C THR A 195 19.68 -12.84 -20.32
N GLN A 196 19.16 -13.65 -19.38
CA GLN A 196 19.42 -15.09 -19.35
C GLN A 196 18.83 -15.83 -20.56
N LEU A 197 17.60 -15.48 -20.97
CA LEU A 197 16.97 -16.06 -22.15
C LEU A 197 17.71 -15.67 -23.43
N GLN A 198 18.16 -14.42 -23.52
CA GLN A 198 18.98 -13.94 -24.64
C GLN A 198 20.26 -14.78 -24.77
N GLY A 199 20.99 -14.99 -23.67
CA GLY A 199 22.22 -15.80 -23.70
C GLY A 199 21.99 -17.25 -24.12
N LYS A 200 20.87 -17.86 -23.72
CA LYS A 200 20.49 -19.21 -24.18
C LYS A 200 20.13 -19.25 -25.67
N LEU A 201 19.49 -18.19 -26.17
CA LEU A 201 19.17 -18.07 -27.58
C LEU A 201 20.45 -17.98 -28.41
N ASP A 202 21.41 -17.14 -27.97
CA ASP A 202 22.70 -16.98 -28.65
C ASP A 202 23.50 -18.30 -28.65
N GLU A 203 23.50 -19.06 -27.55
CA GLU A 203 24.16 -20.37 -27.45
C GLU A 203 23.51 -21.42 -28.37
N ALA A 204 22.18 -21.44 -28.43
CA ALA A 204 21.44 -22.34 -29.32
C ALA A 204 21.69 -21.98 -30.79
N GLU A 205 21.73 -20.70 -31.14
CA GLU A 205 22.04 -20.23 -32.48
C GLU A 205 23.47 -20.60 -32.89
N ALA A 206 24.45 -20.38 -32.02
CA ALA A 206 25.84 -20.78 -32.27
C ALA A 206 25.97 -22.30 -32.49
N SER A 207 25.27 -23.11 -31.70
CA SER A 207 25.25 -24.56 -31.84
C SER A 207 24.62 -25.01 -33.17
N LEU A 208 23.53 -24.35 -33.60
CA LEU A 208 22.89 -24.62 -34.89
C LEU A 208 23.79 -24.22 -36.06
N GLN A 209 24.47 -23.09 -35.98
CA GLN A 209 25.43 -22.67 -37.00
C GLN A 209 26.60 -23.64 -37.12
N GLU A 210 27.13 -24.13 -35.99
CA GLU A 210 28.20 -25.13 -35.99
C GLU A 210 27.72 -26.43 -36.64
N LEU A 211 26.55 -26.94 -36.27
CA LEU A 211 25.95 -28.11 -36.90
C LEU A 211 25.73 -27.90 -38.41
N GLN A 212 25.24 -26.73 -38.81
CA GLN A 212 25.04 -26.37 -40.21
C GLN A 212 26.37 -26.40 -40.99
N HIS A 213 27.49 -26.04 -40.36
CA HIS A 213 28.82 -26.11 -40.97
C HIS A 213 29.39 -27.53 -41.01
N GLN A 214 29.16 -28.35 -39.98
CA GLN A 214 29.69 -29.72 -39.90
C GLN A 214 28.93 -30.72 -40.77
N VAL A 215 27.62 -30.57 -40.95
CA VAL A 215 26.77 -31.52 -41.70
C VAL A 215 27.30 -31.77 -43.13
N PRO A 216 27.65 -30.76 -43.94
CA PRO A 216 28.23 -30.98 -45.26
C PRO A 216 29.54 -31.77 -45.27
N GLU A 217 30.43 -31.51 -44.31
CA GLU A 217 31.71 -32.22 -44.20
C GLU A 217 31.52 -33.68 -43.76
N TRP A 218 30.59 -33.93 -42.84
CA TRP A 218 30.21 -35.28 -42.45
C TRP A 218 29.60 -36.06 -43.62
N LEU A 219 28.68 -35.44 -44.37
CA LEU A 219 28.09 -36.03 -45.58
C LEU A 219 29.15 -36.33 -46.64
N ARG A 220 30.09 -35.42 -46.90
CA ARG A 220 31.18 -35.62 -47.85
C ARG A 220 32.08 -36.79 -47.43
N SER A 221 32.41 -36.87 -46.14
CA SER A 221 33.22 -37.95 -45.57
C SER A 221 32.52 -39.30 -45.71
N LYS A 222 31.21 -39.36 -45.40
CA LYS A 222 30.40 -40.58 -45.54
C LYS A 222 30.34 -41.05 -47.00
N ILE A 223 30.12 -40.15 -47.95
CA ILE A 223 30.12 -40.46 -49.38
C ILE A 223 31.49 -41.01 -49.83
N HIS A 224 32.60 -40.47 -49.32
CA HIS A 224 33.94 -40.99 -49.62
C HIS A 224 34.16 -42.40 -49.06
N LEU A 225 33.78 -42.63 -47.80
CA LEU A 225 33.85 -43.94 -47.15
C LEU A 225 33.05 -45.01 -47.91
N GLU A 226 31.83 -44.69 -48.33
CA GLU A 226 30.99 -45.59 -49.12
C GLU A 226 31.64 -45.93 -50.48
N LYS A 227 32.17 -44.92 -51.18
CA LYS A 227 32.89 -45.14 -52.45
C LYS A 227 34.10 -46.06 -52.29
N ASP A 228 34.90 -45.86 -51.24
CA ASP A 228 36.07 -46.67 -50.96
C ASP A 228 35.71 -48.11 -50.59
N TYR A 229 34.63 -48.30 -49.83
CA TYR A 229 34.10 -49.61 -49.49
C TYR A 229 33.68 -50.40 -50.75
N CYS A 230 32.94 -49.77 -51.65
CA CYS A 230 32.47 -50.40 -52.89
C CYS A 230 33.63 -50.73 -53.85
N ARG A 231 34.63 -49.84 -53.94
CA ARG A 231 35.85 -50.08 -54.71
C ARG A 231 36.60 -51.33 -54.22
N LYS A 232 36.70 -51.52 -52.90
CA LYS A 232 37.38 -52.69 -52.29
C LYS A 232 36.64 -54.01 -52.54
N ARG A 233 35.31 -54.00 -52.66
CA ARG A 233 34.49 -55.21 -52.88
C ARG A 233 34.13 -55.52 -54.34
N LYS A 234 34.54 -54.69 -55.31
CA LYS A 234 34.15 -54.81 -56.74
C LYS A 234 32.63 -54.86 -56.97
N ILE A 235 31.87 -54.18 -56.11
CA ILE A 235 30.41 -54.07 -56.22
C ILE A 235 30.09 -52.94 -57.22
N SER A 236 29.16 -53.19 -58.15
CA SER A 236 28.77 -52.23 -59.20
C SER A 236 28.01 -51.05 -58.61
N TYR A 237 28.15 -49.85 -59.19
CA TYR A 237 27.36 -48.67 -58.79
C TYR A 237 25.84 -48.90 -58.84
N LEU A 238 25.36 -49.87 -59.65
CA LEU A 238 23.95 -50.27 -59.70
C LEU A 238 23.46 -50.92 -58.40
N ASP A 239 24.28 -51.70 -57.71
CA ASP A 239 23.87 -52.40 -56.47
C ASP A 239 23.69 -51.41 -55.31
N ILE A 240 24.46 -50.32 -55.29
CA ILE A 240 24.37 -49.25 -54.30
C ILE A 240 23.10 -48.42 -54.50
N PHE A 241 22.74 -48.15 -55.77
CA PHE A 241 21.55 -47.36 -56.08
C PHE A 241 20.27 -48.07 -55.65
N ILE A 242 20.23 -49.40 -55.77
CA ILE A 242 19.09 -50.22 -55.30
C ILE A 242 18.98 -50.15 -53.77
N TYR A 243 20.09 -50.32 -53.04
CA TYR A 243 20.09 -50.28 -51.56
C TYR A 243 19.69 -48.92 -50.97
N LEU A 244 20.11 -47.81 -51.59
CA LEU A 244 19.74 -46.46 -51.12
C LEU A 244 18.30 -46.07 -51.48
N PHE A 245 17.74 -46.62 -52.56
CA PHE A 245 16.35 -46.37 -52.95
C PHE A 245 15.37 -47.16 -52.08
N ASP A 246 15.70 -48.41 -51.73
CA ASP A 246 14.88 -49.21 -50.80
C ASP A 246 14.83 -48.57 -49.41
N PHE A 247 15.94 -48.00 -48.93
CA PHE A 247 15.96 -47.32 -47.63
C PHE A 247 15.09 -46.05 -47.58
N LYS A 248 14.75 -45.45 -48.73
CA LYS A 248 13.90 -44.24 -48.80
C LYS A 248 12.40 -44.53 -48.87
N TYR A 249 11.98 -45.80 -48.95
CA TYR A 249 10.60 -46.21 -49.16
C TYR A 249 10.05 -47.17 -48.08
N THR A 250 10.78 -47.37 -46.99
CA THR A 250 10.35 -48.16 -45.81
C THR A 250 10.31 -47.34 -44.52
N ASP A 251 9.63 -46.20 -44.56
CA ASP A 251 8.99 -45.55 -43.39
C ASP A 251 7.76 -44.76 -43.86
#